data_AF-A0A7C7W1W8-F1
#
_entry.id   AF-A0A7C7W1W8-F1
#
_cell.length_a   1.000
_cell.length_b   1.000
_cell.length_c   1.000
_cell.angle_alpha   90.00
_cell.angle_beta   90.00
_cell.angle_gamma   90.00
#
_symmetry.space_group_name_H-M   'P 1'
#
loop_
_entity.id
_entity.type
_entity.pdbx_description
1 polymer ?
#
loop_
_entity_poly.entity_id
_entity_poly.type
_entity_poly.pdbx_seq_one_letter_code
_entity_poly.pdbx_strand_id
1 'polypeptide(L)'
;MPQNSNTRTRILDAAINIFSTKGYHNTRMDEIVEAAQTSKGGVYFHFPSKQDIFLGLIDEFANRLENRISASIAQEESGIRRVDAALSACLETFSAYRKLAKIFLVQAVGLGVAFEEKQWEIHDRFVSIVQQHLDEAVQEGDIVSQNT
;
A
#
# COMPACT_ATOMS: atom_id res chain seq x y z
N MET A 1 22.21 -12.42 15.96
CA MET A 1 21.06 -13.25 15.55
C MET A 1 20.06 -12.37 14.80
N PRO A 2 19.58 -12.73 13.60
CA PRO A 2 18.56 -11.93 12.91
C PRO A 2 17.17 -12.38 13.38
N GLN A 3 16.70 -11.86 14.53
CA GLN A 3 15.34 -12.08 15.03
C GLN A 3 14.33 -11.00 14.55
N ASN A 4 14.80 -9.99 13.80
CA ASN A 4 14.08 -8.73 13.64
C ASN A 4 12.98 -8.73 12.56
N SER A 5 13.07 -9.52 11.48
CA SER A 5 12.02 -9.48 10.45
C SER A 5 10.74 -10.18 10.91
N ASN A 6 10.86 -11.29 11.65
CA ASN A 6 9.70 -12.07 12.09
C ASN A 6 8.83 -11.28 13.09
N THR A 7 9.43 -10.60 14.05
CA THR A 7 8.68 -9.76 15.01
C THR A 7 8.01 -8.58 14.33
N ARG A 8 8.71 -7.86 13.44
CA ARG A 8 8.11 -6.76 12.67
C ARG A 8 6.91 -7.22 11.85
N THR A 9 7.03 -8.35 11.13
CA THR A 9 5.94 -8.92 10.35
C THR A 9 4.75 -9.30 11.24
N ARG A 10 4.98 -9.96 12.38
CA ARG A 10 3.91 -10.31 13.33
C ARG A 10 3.17 -9.09 13.87
N ILE A 11 3.88 -7.99 14.14
CA ILE A 11 3.26 -6.73 14.57
C ILE A 11 2.35 -6.19 13.48
N LEU A 12 2.83 -6.17 12.22
CA LEU A 12 2.04 -5.68 11.09
C LEU A 12 0.83 -6.58 10.82
N ASP A 13 0.98 -7.90 10.84
CA ASP A 13 -0.14 -8.85 10.68
C ASP A 13 -1.21 -8.67 11.76
N ALA A 14 -0.80 -8.50 13.02
CA ALA A 14 -1.71 -8.19 14.12
C ALA A 14 -2.43 -6.85 13.88
N ALA A 15 -1.68 -5.82 13.49
CA ALA A 15 -2.22 -4.50 13.23
C ALA A 15 -3.21 -4.48 12.06
N ILE A 16 -2.95 -5.20 10.97
CA ILE A 16 -3.89 -5.34 9.84
C ILE A 16 -5.23 -5.87 10.31
N ASN A 17 -5.22 -6.92 11.14
CA ASN A 17 -6.44 -7.54 11.65
C ASN A 17 -7.23 -6.59 12.54
N ILE A 18 -6.56 -5.85 13.42
CA ILE A 18 -7.21 -4.95 14.37
C ILE A 18 -7.71 -3.68 13.65
N PHE A 19 -6.87 -3.02 12.86
CA PHE A 19 -7.25 -1.82 12.12
C PHE A 19 -8.38 -2.07 11.13
N SER A 20 -8.32 -3.16 10.34
CA SER A 20 -9.38 -3.47 9.37
C SER A 20 -10.74 -3.72 10.03
N THR A 21 -10.75 -4.15 11.29
CA THR A 21 -11.95 -4.41 12.09
C THR A 21 -12.45 -3.16 12.82
N LYS A 22 -11.57 -2.50 13.60
CA LYS A 22 -11.93 -1.43 14.54
C LYS A 22 -11.73 -0.01 13.99
N GLY A 23 -10.91 0.14 12.95
CA GLY A 23 -10.41 1.42 12.45
C GLY A 23 -9.27 1.98 13.28
N TYR A 24 -8.61 3.02 12.76
CA TYR A 24 -7.42 3.63 13.39
C TYR A 24 -7.73 4.20 14.78
N HIS A 25 -8.76 5.04 14.92
CA HIS A 25 -9.04 5.75 16.18
C HIS A 25 -9.40 4.81 17.34
N ASN A 26 -10.17 3.74 17.08
CA ASN A 26 -10.63 2.81 18.11
C ASN A 26 -9.60 1.71 18.46
N THR A 27 -8.43 1.72 17.83
CA THR A 27 -7.36 0.77 18.08
C THR A 27 -6.37 1.32 19.11
N ARG A 28 -5.99 0.52 20.10
CA ARG A 28 -4.97 0.84 21.11
C ARG A 28 -3.69 0.04 20.86
N MET A 29 -2.54 0.63 21.22
CA MET A 29 -1.23 -0.04 21.09
C MET A 29 -1.18 -1.38 21.84
N ASP A 30 -1.73 -1.43 23.06
CA ASP A 30 -1.71 -2.65 23.88
C ASP A 30 -2.44 -3.83 23.23
N GLU A 31 -3.50 -3.57 22.45
CA GLU A 31 -4.21 -4.62 21.71
C GLU A 31 -3.32 -5.23 20.62
N ILE A 32 -2.53 -4.40 19.95
CA ILE A 32 -1.58 -4.85 18.92
C ILE A 32 -0.44 -5.64 19.58
N VAL A 33 0.06 -5.21 20.74
CA VAL A 33 1.10 -5.93 21.49
C VAL A 33 0.63 -7.35 21.84
N GLU A 34 -0.58 -7.46 22.40
CA GLU A 34 -1.17 -8.74 22.79
C GLU A 34 -1.36 -9.65 21.57
N ALA A 35 -1.97 -9.14 20.50
CA ALA A 35 -2.23 -9.90 19.28
C ALA A 35 -0.93 -10.31 18.54
N ALA A 36 0.11 -9.47 18.59
CA ALA A 36 1.41 -9.78 18.01
C ALA A 36 2.19 -10.82 18.83
N GLN A 37 1.73 -11.19 20.03
CA GLN A 37 2.35 -12.15 20.94
C GLN A 37 3.83 -11.82 21.26
N THR A 38 4.14 -10.52 21.41
CA THR A 38 5.50 -10.03 21.72
C THR A 38 5.47 -9.07 22.91
N SER A 39 6.63 -8.65 23.42
CA SER A 39 6.69 -7.72 24.54
C SER A 39 6.35 -6.29 24.09
N LYS A 40 5.86 -5.45 25.03
CA LYS A 40 5.67 -4.01 24.77
C LYS A 40 6.97 -3.39 24.23
N GLY A 41 8.09 -3.64 24.89
CA GLY A 41 9.40 -3.14 24.45
C GLY A 41 9.77 -3.58 23.02
N GLY A 42 9.41 -4.81 22.63
CA GLY A 42 9.61 -5.30 21.26
C GLY A 42 8.76 -4.55 20.23
N VAL A 43 7.50 -4.25 20.53
CA VAL A 43 6.66 -3.42 19.64
C VAL A 43 7.19 -2.00 19.54
N TYR A 44 7.41 -1.33 20.67
CA TYR A 44 7.87 0.07 20.69
C TYR A 44 9.27 0.25 20.08
N PHE A 45 10.10 -0.81 20.06
CA PHE A 45 11.39 -0.81 19.35
C PHE A 45 11.21 -0.73 17.82
N HIS A 46 10.22 -1.44 17.27
CA HIS A 46 9.96 -1.43 15.83
C HIS A 46 9.07 -0.26 15.39
N PHE A 47 8.09 0.10 16.21
CA PHE A 47 7.11 1.13 15.92
C PHE A 47 6.83 1.96 17.18
N PRO A 48 7.39 3.19 17.27
CA PRO A 48 7.22 4.05 18.44
C PRO A 48 5.77 4.43 18.73
N SER A 49 4.91 4.44 17.72
CA SER A 49 3.51 4.81 17.85
C SER A 49 2.57 3.98 16.96
N LYS A 50 1.27 4.08 17.26
CA LYS A 50 0.20 3.51 16.43
C LYS A 50 0.21 4.10 15.01
N GLN A 51 0.58 5.37 14.88
CA GLN A 51 0.71 6.04 13.59
C GLN A 51 1.85 5.40 12.78
N ASP A 52 3.00 5.12 13.39
CA ASP A 52 4.14 4.50 12.70
C ASP A 52 3.79 3.09 12.19
N ILE A 53 3.03 2.31 12.97
CA ILE A 53 2.51 1.01 12.51
C ILE A 53 1.62 1.20 11.29
N PHE A 54 0.68 2.14 11.36
CA PHE A 54 -0.28 2.37 10.28
C PHE A 54 0.43 2.83 9.00
N LEU A 55 1.32 3.83 9.09
CA LEU A 55 2.08 4.31 7.93
C LEU A 55 2.98 3.19 7.37
N GLY A 56 3.60 2.38 8.23
CA GLY A 56 4.37 1.21 7.81
C GLY A 56 3.55 0.16 7.05
N LEU A 57 2.27 -0.03 7.39
CA LEU A 57 1.36 -0.90 6.64
C LEU A 57 1.03 -0.33 5.27
N ILE A 58 0.77 0.97 5.21
CA ILE A 58 0.48 1.70 3.98
C ILE A 58 1.68 1.60 3.02
N ASP A 59 2.91 1.81 3.54
CA ASP A 59 4.15 1.64 2.79
C ASP A 59 4.36 0.23 2.25
N GLU A 60 4.18 -0.78 3.11
CA GLU A 60 4.36 -2.17 2.68
C GLU A 60 3.37 -2.55 1.59
N PHE A 61 2.12 -2.10 1.72
CA PHE A 61 1.10 -2.37 0.72
C PHE A 61 1.36 -1.62 -0.59
N ALA A 62 1.76 -0.35 -0.53
CA ALA A 62 2.10 0.44 -1.72
C ALA A 62 3.29 -0.17 -2.48
N ASN A 63 4.37 -0.54 -1.79
CA ASN A 63 5.52 -1.19 -2.42
C ASN A 63 5.15 -2.53 -3.07
N ARG A 64 4.26 -3.33 -2.44
CA ARG A 64 3.76 -4.58 -3.04
C ARG A 64 2.94 -4.32 -4.30
N LEU A 65 2.06 -3.32 -4.25
CA LEU A 65 1.23 -2.92 -5.38
C LEU A 65 2.08 -2.43 -6.56
N GLU A 66 3.04 -1.54 -6.30
CA GLU A 66 4.02 -1.04 -7.27
C GLU A 66 4.80 -2.19 -7.92
N ASN A 67 5.37 -3.10 -7.12
CA ASN A 67 6.11 -4.25 -7.65
C ASN A 67 5.25 -5.15 -8.55
N ARG A 68 3.99 -5.39 -8.19
CA ARG A 68 3.08 -6.21 -9.01
C ARG A 68 2.73 -5.51 -10.32
N ILE A 69 2.43 -4.22 -10.28
CA ILE A 69 2.13 -3.43 -11.47
C ILE A 69 3.32 -3.42 -12.43
N SER A 70 4.52 -3.06 -11.93
CA SER A 70 5.74 -3.03 -12.73
C SER A 70 6.07 -4.39 -13.34
N ALA A 71 5.89 -5.48 -12.59
CA ALA A 71 6.12 -6.84 -13.10
C ALA A 71 5.11 -7.25 -14.17
N SER A 72 3.85 -6.81 -14.08
CA SER A 72 2.82 -7.06 -15.09
C SER A 72 3.05 -6.24 -16.35
N ILE A 73 3.43 -4.97 -16.23
CA ILE A 73 3.80 -4.10 -17.36
C ILE A 73 4.97 -4.67 -18.15
N ALA A 74 6.01 -5.15 -17.45
CA ALA A 74 7.21 -5.68 -18.09
C ALA A 74 7.00 -6.93 -18.96
N GLN A 75 5.82 -7.55 -18.89
CA GLN A 75 5.43 -8.70 -19.71
C GLN A 75 4.73 -8.32 -21.01
N GLU A 76 4.43 -7.03 -21.21
CA GLU A 76 3.67 -6.54 -22.36
C GLU A 76 4.49 -5.65 -23.29
N GLU A 77 4.28 -5.84 -24.59
CA GLU A 77 5.05 -5.15 -25.64
C GLU A 77 4.39 -3.86 -26.13
N SER A 78 3.06 -3.77 -26.10
CA SER A 78 2.28 -2.61 -26.57
C SER A 78 1.82 -1.73 -25.42
N GLY A 79 1.85 -0.41 -25.62
CA GLY A 79 1.46 0.59 -24.64
C GLY A 79 0.05 0.36 -24.06
N ILE A 80 -0.96 0.09 -24.90
CA ILE A 80 -2.32 -0.16 -24.38
C ILE A 80 -2.41 -1.44 -23.54
N ARG A 81 -1.62 -2.47 -23.88
CA ARG A 81 -1.57 -3.71 -23.08
C ARG A 81 -0.86 -3.51 -21.76
N ARG A 82 0.20 -2.68 -21.71
CA ARG A 82 0.85 -2.29 -20.45
C ARG A 82 -0.13 -1.62 -19.49
N VAL A 83 -0.98 -0.72 -20.01
CA VAL A 83 -2.02 -0.05 -19.22
C VAL A 83 -3.06 -1.04 -18.69
N ASP A 84 -3.57 -1.94 -19.54
CA ASP A 84 -4.53 -2.98 -19.13
C ASP A 84 -3.93 -3.94 -18.07
N ALA A 85 -2.68 -4.36 -18.26
CA ALA A 85 -1.94 -5.19 -17.32
C ALA A 85 -1.73 -4.48 -15.97
N ALA A 86 -1.40 -3.19 -15.98
CA ALA A 86 -1.27 -2.38 -14.77
C ALA A 86 -2.59 -2.29 -13.99
N LEU A 87 -3.70 -1.98 -14.67
CA LEU A 87 -5.03 -1.89 -14.05
C LEU A 87 -5.48 -3.24 -13.49
N SER A 88 -5.29 -4.32 -14.26
CA SER A 88 -5.62 -5.68 -13.84
C SER A 88 -4.81 -6.09 -12.59
N ALA A 89 -3.49 -5.89 -12.60
CA ALA A 89 -2.64 -6.17 -11.45
C ALA A 89 -3.04 -5.35 -10.21
N CYS A 90 -3.45 -4.10 -10.41
CA CYS A 90 -3.92 -3.22 -9.36
C CYS A 90 -5.21 -3.77 -8.70
N LEU A 91 -6.23 -4.04 -9.50
CA LEU A 91 -7.52 -4.58 -9.04
C LEU A 91 -7.37 -5.96 -8.38
N GLU A 92 -6.54 -6.84 -8.95
CA GLU A 92 -6.23 -8.13 -8.36
C GLU A 92 -5.54 -8.01 -7.00
N THR A 93 -4.63 -7.04 -6.84
CA THR A 93 -3.96 -6.78 -5.57
C THR A 93 -4.93 -6.29 -4.51
N PHE A 94 -5.81 -5.34 -4.84
CA PHE A 94 -6.85 -4.92 -3.92
C PHE A 94 -7.80 -6.06 -3.54
N SER A 95 -8.17 -6.90 -4.51
CA SER A 95 -9.04 -8.06 -4.28
C SER A 95 -8.39 -9.14 -3.41
N ALA A 96 -7.10 -9.41 -3.62
CA ALA A 96 -6.34 -10.40 -2.84
C ALA A 96 -6.09 -9.95 -1.40
N TYR A 97 -5.87 -8.65 -1.17
CA TYR A 97 -5.50 -8.09 0.12
C TYR A 97 -6.58 -7.17 0.70
N ARG A 98 -7.84 -7.61 0.72
CA ARG A 98 -9.02 -6.78 1.07
C ARG A 98 -8.89 -5.99 2.38
N LYS A 99 -8.28 -6.56 3.42
CA LYS A 99 -8.07 -5.87 4.70
C LYS A 99 -7.12 -4.68 4.55
N LEU A 100 -6.00 -4.88 3.86
CA LEU A 100 -5.06 -3.80 3.55
C LEU A 100 -5.67 -2.80 2.58
N ALA A 101 -6.38 -3.25 1.55
CA ALA A 101 -7.10 -2.38 0.63
C ALA A 101 -8.11 -1.48 1.36
N LYS A 102 -8.88 -2.03 2.31
CA LYS A 102 -9.80 -1.26 3.17
C LYS A 102 -9.06 -0.21 4.00
N ILE A 103 -7.93 -0.58 4.60
CA ILE A 103 -7.11 0.35 5.40
C ILE A 103 -6.61 1.50 4.50
N PHE A 104 -6.07 1.15 3.33
CA PHE A 104 -5.47 2.07 2.37
C PHE A 104 -6.48 3.00 1.69
N LEU A 105 -7.57 2.46 1.13
CA LEU A 105 -8.53 3.21 0.31
C LEU A 105 -9.61 3.93 1.13
N VAL A 106 -9.91 3.44 2.35
CA VAL A 106 -11.06 3.94 3.12
C VAL A 106 -10.64 4.54 4.45
N GLN A 107 -9.79 3.86 5.22
CA GLN A 107 -9.51 4.30 6.60
C GLN A 107 -8.44 5.37 6.70
N ALA A 108 -7.50 5.44 5.75
CA ALA A 108 -6.43 6.44 5.76
C ALA A 108 -6.96 7.88 5.50
N VAL A 109 -8.10 8.00 4.81
CA VAL A 109 -8.68 9.28 4.40
C VAL A 109 -9.14 10.09 5.62
N GLY A 110 -8.70 11.34 5.71
CA GLY A 110 -9.14 12.27 6.76
C GLY A 110 -8.55 12.03 8.15
N LEU A 111 -7.47 11.24 8.27
CA LEU A 111 -6.77 11.03 9.55
C LEU A 111 -5.80 12.17 9.92
N GLY A 112 -5.72 13.22 9.10
CA GLY A 112 -4.89 14.40 9.31
C GLY A 112 -3.65 14.46 8.40
N VAL A 113 -2.90 15.55 8.53
CA VAL A 113 -1.84 15.97 7.59
C VAL A 113 -0.83 14.86 7.27
N ALA A 114 -0.30 14.16 8.28
CA ALA A 114 0.71 13.12 8.05
C ALA A 114 0.19 11.93 7.21
N PHE A 115 -1.09 11.59 7.32
CA PHE A 115 -1.70 10.54 6.51
C PHE A 115 -2.02 11.05 5.10
N GLU A 116 -2.49 12.30 4.99
CA GLU A 116 -2.73 12.95 3.71
C GLU A 116 -1.43 13.06 2.90
N GLU A 117 -0.34 13.56 3.51
CA GLU A 117 0.99 13.60 2.89
C GLU A 117 1.41 12.22 2.39
N LYS A 118 1.17 11.16 3.19
CA LYS A 118 1.51 9.81 2.77
C LYS A 118 0.65 9.30 1.62
N GLN A 119 -0.64 9.61 1.63
CA GLN A 119 -1.54 9.28 0.52
C GLN A 119 -1.14 10.02 -0.76
N TRP A 120 -0.75 11.30 -0.65
CA TRP A 120 -0.24 12.10 -1.76
C TRP A 120 1.05 11.51 -2.33
N GLU A 121 2.02 11.18 -1.48
CA GLU A 121 3.29 10.55 -1.90
C GLU A 121 3.03 9.26 -2.70
N ILE A 122 2.12 8.41 -2.22
CA ILE A 122 1.82 7.14 -2.88
C ILE A 122 1.03 7.36 -4.17
N HIS A 123 0.05 8.26 -4.15
CA HIS A 123 -0.72 8.61 -5.34
C HIS A 123 0.17 9.17 -6.45
N ASP A 124 1.11 10.07 -6.11
CA ASP A 124 2.05 10.66 -7.06
C ASP A 124 2.95 9.60 -7.72
N ARG A 125 3.42 8.62 -6.95
CA ARG A 125 4.17 7.47 -7.49
C ARG A 125 3.35 6.66 -8.48
N PHE A 126 2.08 6.37 -8.17
CA PHE A 126 1.19 5.64 -9.09
C PHE A 126 0.85 6.43 -10.35
N VAL A 127 0.54 7.72 -10.20
CA VAL A 127 0.27 8.62 -11.34
C VAL A 127 1.47 8.65 -12.26
N SER A 128 2.68 8.77 -11.74
CA SER A 128 3.90 8.80 -12.54
C SER A 128 4.08 7.54 -13.39
N ILE A 129 3.85 6.35 -12.81
CA ILE A 129 3.96 5.07 -13.53
C ILE A 129 2.90 4.98 -14.64
N VAL A 130 1.64 5.28 -14.32
CA VAL A 130 0.54 5.18 -15.29
C VAL A 130 0.71 6.22 -16.40
N GLN A 131 1.08 7.46 -16.08
CA GLN A 131 1.29 8.52 -17.04
C GLN A 131 2.39 8.15 -18.04
N GLN A 132 3.52 7.61 -17.58
CA GLN A 132 4.60 7.17 -18.45
C GLN A 132 4.09 6.19 -19.53
N HIS A 133 3.31 5.18 -19.13
CA HIS A 133 2.82 4.18 -20.09
C HIS A 133 1.68 4.68 -20.97
N LEU A 134 0.87 5.62 -20.50
CA LEU A 134 -0.10 6.32 -21.36
C LEU A 134 0.62 7.16 -22.42
N ASP A 135 1.70 7.85 -22.06
CA ASP A 135 2.49 8.64 -23.01
C ASP A 135 3.17 7.74 -24.06
N GLU A 136 3.70 6.59 -23.65
CA GLU A 136 4.23 5.56 -24.56
C GLU A 136 3.14 5.08 -25.54
N ALA A 137 1.93 4.78 -25.03
CA ALA A 137 0.81 4.34 -25.86
C ALA A 137 0.35 5.41 -26.87
N VAL A 138 0.40 6.70 -26.50
CA VAL A 138 0.15 7.81 -27.45
C VAL A 138 1.22 7.87 -28.53
N GLN A 139 2.50 7.73 -28.17
CA GLN A 139 3.62 7.78 -29.12
C GLN A 139 3.60 6.60 -30.10
N GLU A 140 3.21 5.41 -29.64
CA GLU A 140 3.05 4.21 -30.46
C GLU A 140 1.80 4.28 -31.36
N GLY A 141 0.89 5.22 -31.10
CA GLY A 141 -0.36 5.39 -31.85
C GLY A 141 -1.49 4.47 -31.41
N ASP A 142 -1.32 3.76 -30.28
CA ASP A 142 -2.32 2.86 -29.70
C ASP A 142 -3.55 3.62 -29.18
N ILE A 143 -3.34 4.85 -28.68
CA ILE A 143 -4.40 5.72 -28.17
C ILE A 143 -4.24 7.16 -28.69
N VAL A 144 -5.37 7.83 -28.90
CA VAL A 144 -5.39 9.24 -29.31
C VAL A 144 -5.15 10.12 -28.08
N SER A 145 -4.21 11.06 -28.19
CA SER A 145 -3.99 12.08 -27.16
C SER A 145 -5.28 12.86 -26.89
N GLN A 146 -5.74 12.87 -25.64
CA GLN A 146 -6.82 13.73 -25.19
C GLN A 146 -6.23 14.92 -24.44
N ASN A 147 -6.04 16.04 -25.14
CA ASN A 147 -5.77 17.31 -24.49
C ASN A 147 -7.07 17.80 -23.84
N THR A 148 -7.16 17.75 -22.51
CA THR A 148 -8.22 18.41 -21.73
C THR A 148 -7.63 19.55 -20.91
#